data_AF-A0A498FES7-F1
#
_entry.id   AF-A0A498FES7-F1
#
_cell.length_a   1.000
_cell.length_b   1.000
_cell.length_c   1.000
_cell.angle_alpha   90.00
_cell.angle_beta   90.00
_cell.angle_gamma   90.00
#
_symmetry.space_group_name_H-M   'P 1'
#
loop_
_entity.id
_entity.type
_entity.pdbx_description
1 polymer ?
#
loop_
_entity_poly.entity_id
_entity_poly.type
_entity_poly.pdbx_seq_one_letter_code
_entity_poly.pdbx_strand_id
1 'polypeptide(L)'
;MSSNSSSSKVVTVDEQAFEKAGGQAVDEDGFPVVDETPEFEAAVEQETQAKVDANHPDGIADTSEDRIHGVTLEQEERIRAREAELERISAQAELGTQDGREQRTREVVSEQCGRDEPAPAERTDPREMLTQEELAEVNEQAMRISDEVKGGWSRSVVAKQLAEKVQRGRDVTKAVLETLEELKAAPGAIVPIADVPDVPVGEVTVEGEIIELWSPSSSAIQQVGLIADDSGKIKFTCWEKSGQTMVREGQTVRFRAAAKNWYEGRCSIALTGWSRIEFPERGRWWEE
;
A
#
# COMPACT_ATOMS: atom_id res chain seq x y z
N MET A 1 -33.43 -47.29 -12.86
CA MET A 1 -33.72 -48.71 -13.17
C MET A 1 -32.59 -49.51 -12.54
N SER A 2 -32.79 -49.99 -11.31
CA SER A 2 -33.18 -51.39 -11.00
C SER A 2 -31.95 -52.31 -11.08
N SER A 3 -31.58 -53.10 -10.06
CA SER A 3 -32.35 -53.78 -9.01
C SER A 3 -31.40 -54.10 -7.83
N ASN A 4 -31.80 -54.11 -6.56
CA ASN A 4 -32.54 -55.17 -5.85
C ASN A 4 -31.98 -56.58 -6.15
N SER A 5 -31.70 -57.49 -5.21
CA SER A 5 -32.35 -57.72 -3.91
C SER A 5 -31.58 -58.76 -3.08
N SER A 6 -31.76 -58.61 -1.76
CA SER A 6 -31.67 -59.58 -0.67
C SER A 6 -32.10 -61.04 -0.92
N SER A 7 -31.49 -61.97 -0.18
CA SER A 7 -32.09 -63.16 0.47
C SER A 7 -30.97 -63.86 1.27
N SER A 8 -31.10 -64.50 2.42
CA SER A 8 -32.20 -64.83 3.32
C SER A 8 -31.58 -65.55 4.55
N LYS A 9 -31.96 -65.09 5.74
CA LYS A 9 -32.34 -65.81 6.98
C LYS A 9 -31.95 -67.30 7.25
N VAL A 10 -31.53 -67.51 8.51
CA VAL A 10 -31.75 -68.62 9.48
C VAL A 10 -30.59 -69.57 9.84
N VAL A 11 -29.97 -69.28 11.00
CA VAL A 11 -29.63 -70.11 12.20
C VAL A 11 -29.27 -71.60 12.05
N THR A 12 -28.14 -72.00 12.64
CA THR A 12 -28.02 -73.14 13.60
C THR A 12 -26.72 -73.04 14.41
N VAL A 13 -26.72 -73.72 15.56
CA VAL A 13 -25.97 -73.47 16.79
C VAL A 13 -24.74 -74.39 16.91
N ASP A 14 -23.72 -73.89 17.61
CA ASP A 14 -22.53 -74.52 18.22
C ASP A 14 -21.48 -75.20 17.32
N GLU A 15 -20.25 -74.66 17.37
CA GLU A 15 -19.11 -75.42 17.90
C GLU A 15 -17.93 -74.49 18.23
N GLN A 16 -17.42 -74.65 19.45
CA GLN A 16 -16.25 -74.00 20.02
C GLN A 16 -14.97 -74.53 19.36
N ALA A 17 -14.03 -73.64 19.02
CA ALA A 17 -12.60 -73.95 19.10
C ALA A 17 -11.77 -72.65 19.07
N PHE A 18 -11.24 -72.31 20.24
CA PHE A 18 -10.10 -71.40 20.43
C PHE A 18 -8.88 -71.92 19.67
N GLU A 19 -8.11 -71.05 19.01
CA GLU A 19 -6.65 -71.08 19.13
C GLU A 19 -6.06 -69.68 19.11
N LYS A 20 -5.05 -69.52 19.98
CA LYS A 20 -4.60 -68.28 20.60
C LYS A 20 -3.52 -67.55 19.78
N ALA A 21 -3.69 -66.23 19.75
CA ALA A 21 -2.74 -65.18 20.13
C ALA A 21 -1.23 -65.41 19.97
N GLY A 22 -0.63 -64.58 19.11
CA GLY A 22 0.18 -63.43 19.57
C GLY A 22 1.48 -63.76 20.31
N GLY A 23 2.60 -63.74 19.59
CA GLY A 23 3.94 -63.89 20.15
C GLY A 23 4.32 -62.73 21.10
N GLN A 24 4.93 -63.09 22.23
CA GLN A 24 5.42 -62.20 23.27
C GLN A 24 6.91 -61.86 23.01
N ALA A 25 7.28 -60.59 23.15
CA ALA A 25 8.66 -60.15 22.97
C ALA A 25 9.53 -60.53 24.18
N VAL A 26 10.76 -60.99 23.91
CA VAL A 26 11.77 -61.43 24.89
C VAL A 26 13.05 -60.61 24.71
N ASP A 27 13.79 -60.39 25.79
CA ASP A 27 15.07 -59.67 25.77
C ASP A 27 16.27 -60.56 25.39
N GLU A 28 17.47 -59.96 25.28
CA GLU A 28 18.69 -60.62 24.75
C GLU A 28 19.24 -61.76 25.61
N ASP A 29 18.78 -61.95 26.84
CA ASP A 29 19.09 -63.13 27.68
C ASP A 29 17.89 -64.10 27.82
N GLY A 30 16.81 -63.87 27.06
CA GLY A 30 15.71 -64.83 26.87
C GLY A 30 14.62 -64.80 27.94
N PHE A 31 14.47 -63.71 28.69
CA PHE A 31 13.35 -63.54 29.63
C PHE A 31 12.27 -62.60 29.06
N PRO A 32 10.97 -62.84 29.36
CA PRO A 32 9.88 -61.98 28.89
C PRO A 32 9.88 -60.63 29.60
N VAL A 33 9.83 -59.55 28.84
CA VAL A 33 9.77 -58.17 29.36
C VAL A 33 8.39 -57.93 29.99
N VAL A 34 8.36 -57.58 31.28
CA VAL A 34 7.14 -57.18 32.01
C VAL A 34 7.13 -55.66 32.09
N ASP A 35 6.15 -55.02 31.45
CA ASP A 35 5.89 -53.57 31.61
C ASP A 35 5.31 -53.30 33.01
N GLU A 36 6.11 -52.75 33.93
CA GLU A 36 5.69 -52.37 35.29
C GLU A 36 4.93 -51.03 35.34
N THR A 37 3.92 -50.85 34.49
CA THR A 37 3.04 -49.65 34.57
C THR A 37 1.76 -50.03 35.32
N PRO A 38 1.56 -49.61 36.58
CA PRO A 38 0.36 -49.97 37.34
C PRO A 38 -0.86 -49.20 36.81
N GLU A 39 -1.92 -49.90 36.43
CA GLU A 39 -3.22 -49.30 36.13
C GLU A 39 -3.89 -48.88 37.45
N PHE A 40 -4.08 -47.58 37.64
CA PHE A 40 -4.75 -47.03 38.83
C PHE A 40 -6.27 -47.23 38.71
N GLU A 41 -6.81 -48.26 39.33
CA GLU A 41 -8.25 -48.32 39.61
C GLU A 41 -8.56 -47.42 40.82
N ALA A 42 -9.62 -46.62 40.72
CA ALA A 42 -10.08 -45.80 41.84
C ALA A 42 -10.37 -46.74 43.03
N ALA A 43 -9.77 -46.45 44.19
CA ALA A 43 -10.02 -47.27 45.37
C ALA A 43 -11.52 -47.28 45.66
N VAL A 44 -12.06 -48.46 45.96
CA VAL A 44 -13.50 -48.69 46.21
C VAL A 44 -14.09 -47.64 47.16
N GLU A 45 -13.31 -47.12 48.11
CA GLU A 45 -13.71 -46.03 49.01
C GLU A 45 -14.06 -44.71 48.30
N GLN A 46 -13.34 -44.30 47.25
CA GLN A 46 -13.67 -43.10 46.47
C GLN A 46 -14.96 -43.29 45.66
N GLU A 47 -15.15 -44.46 45.08
CA GLU A 47 -16.39 -44.80 44.36
C GLU A 47 -17.59 -44.85 45.32
N THR A 48 -17.37 -45.40 46.53
CA THR A 48 -18.39 -45.44 47.57
C THR A 48 -18.74 -44.04 48.05
N GLN A 49 -17.75 -43.16 48.24
CA GLN A 49 -17.98 -41.79 48.70
C GLN A 49 -18.74 -40.94 47.66
N ALA A 50 -18.36 -41.04 46.38
CA ALA A 50 -19.08 -40.38 45.29
C ALA A 50 -20.55 -40.84 45.22
N LYS A 51 -20.82 -42.11 45.51
CA LYS A 51 -22.17 -42.69 45.53
C LYS A 51 -22.98 -42.26 46.75
N VAL A 52 -22.33 -42.02 47.89
CA VAL A 52 -22.96 -41.50 49.12
C VAL A 52 -23.34 -40.03 48.94
N ASP A 53 -22.46 -39.21 48.37
CA ASP A 53 -22.74 -37.79 48.11
C ASP A 53 -23.87 -37.60 47.08
N ALA A 54 -23.98 -38.50 46.09
CA ALA A 54 -25.08 -38.52 45.14
C ALA A 54 -26.44 -38.95 45.74
N ASN A 55 -26.46 -39.61 46.91
CA ASN A 55 -27.69 -40.11 47.57
C ASN A 55 -28.00 -39.39 48.90
N HIS A 56 -27.26 -38.34 49.26
CA HIS A 56 -27.54 -37.55 50.46
C HIS A 56 -28.90 -36.83 50.29
N PRO A 57 -29.77 -36.74 51.32
CA PRO A 57 -31.10 -36.13 51.19
C PRO A 57 -31.09 -34.62 50.89
N ASP A 58 -29.95 -33.95 51.12
CA ASP A 58 -29.70 -32.57 50.66
C ASP A 58 -28.88 -32.51 49.34
N GLY A 59 -28.57 -33.66 48.75
CA GLY A 59 -27.90 -33.83 47.46
C GLY A 59 -28.91 -34.09 46.34
N ILE A 60 -29.01 -33.14 45.41
CA ILE A 60 -29.67 -33.26 44.09
C ILE A 60 -31.08 -33.91 44.15
N ALA A 61 -32.01 -33.25 44.82
CA ALA A 61 -33.41 -33.68 44.84
C ALA A 61 -34.22 -33.32 43.56
N ASP A 62 -33.57 -32.73 42.54
CA ASP A 62 -34.23 -32.37 41.28
C ASP A 62 -33.47 -32.96 40.08
N THR A 63 -34.15 -33.88 39.39
CA THR A 63 -33.68 -34.65 38.22
C THR A 63 -34.46 -34.30 36.95
N SER A 64 -35.14 -33.16 36.93
CA SER A 64 -35.77 -32.65 35.70
C SER A 64 -34.74 -32.50 34.57
N GLU A 65 -35.14 -32.88 33.34
CA GLU A 65 -34.29 -32.79 32.15
C GLU A 65 -33.85 -31.35 31.82
N ASP A 66 -34.56 -30.36 32.38
CA ASP A 66 -34.25 -28.94 32.23
C ASP A 66 -33.06 -28.47 33.09
N ARG A 67 -32.56 -29.32 34.00
CA ARG A 67 -31.48 -28.97 34.93
C ARG A 67 -30.09 -29.16 34.34
N ILE A 68 -29.24 -28.14 34.46
CA ILE A 68 -27.82 -28.26 34.10
C ILE A 68 -27.10 -29.16 35.13
N HIS A 69 -26.73 -30.38 34.72
CA HIS A 69 -26.06 -31.36 35.60
C HIS A 69 -24.71 -30.86 36.13
N GLY A 70 -24.43 -31.14 37.41
CA GLY A 70 -23.16 -30.80 38.07
C GLY A 70 -23.06 -29.37 38.60
N VAL A 71 -24.16 -28.61 38.55
CA VAL A 71 -24.21 -27.18 38.86
C VAL A 71 -25.22 -26.90 39.99
N THR A 72 -24.92 -25.94 40.85
CA THR A 72 -25.89 -25.49 41.88
C THR A 72 -27.02 -24.68 41.24
N LEU A 73 -28.17 -24.60 41.89
CA LEU A 73 -29.34 -23.88 41.35
C LEU A 73 -29.02 -22.39 41.09
N GLU A 74 -28.26 -21.74 41.98
CA GLU A 74 -27.81 -20.34 41.80
C GLU A 74 -26.92 -20.17 40.56
N GLN A 75 -26.04 -21.14 40.29
CA GLN A 75 -25.17 -21.11 39.13
C GLN A 75 -25.96 -21.35 37.83
N GLU A 76 -26.95 -22.23 37.87
CA GLU A 76 -27.85 -22.48 36.74
C GLU A 76 -28.67 -21.23 36.37
N GLU A 77 -29.28 -20.56 37.36
CA GLU A 77 -30.00 -19.30 37.13
C GLU A 77 -29.08 -18.23 36.54
N ARG A 78 -27.82 -18.17 37.01
CA ARG A 78 -26.81 -17.24 36.47
C ARG A 78 -26.43 -17.55 35.02
N ILE A 79 -26.34 -18.83 34.65
CA ILE A 79 -26.07 -19.26 33.26
C ILE A 79 -27.25 -18.86 32.37
N ARG A 80 -28.48 -19.23 32.76
CA ARG A 80 -29.69 -18.91 32.00
C ARG A 80 -29.87 -17.40 31.82
N ALA A 81 -29.62 -16.60 32.86
CA ALA A 81 -29.69 -15.14 32.76
C ALA A 81 -28.68 -14.56 31.76
N ARG A 82 -27.44 -15.09 31.75
CA ARG A 82 -26.39 -14.68 30.80
C ARG A 82 -26.74 -15.05 29.36
N GLU A 83 -27.29 -16.24 29.14
CA GLU A 83 -27.70 -16.70 27.81
C GLU A 83 -28.85 -15.85 27.25
N ALA A 84 -29.86 -15.54 28.08
CA ALA A 84 -30.94 -14.65 27.68
C ALA A 84 -30.45 -13.22 27.32
N GLU A 85 -29.40 -12.73 28.00
CA GLU A 85 -28.81 -11.44 27.67
C GLU A 85 -27.97 -11.50 26.39
N LEU A 86 -27.22 -12.58 26.17
CA LEU A 86 -26.51 -12.83 24.91
C LEU A 86 -27.47 -12.92 23.72
N GLU A 87 -28.62 -13.58 23.87
CA GLU A 87 -29.67 -13.63 22.85
C GLU A 87 -30.26 -12.25 22.57
N ARG A 88 -30.46 -11.42 23.61
CA ARG A 88 -30.92 -10.03 23.41
C ARG A 88 -29.89 -9.22 22.62
N ILE A 89 -28.60 -9.36 22.94
CA ILE A 89 -27.52 -8.65 22.25
C ILE A 89 -27.39 -9.13 20.81
N SER A 90 -27.50 -10.44 20.55
CA SER A 90 -27.42 -10.99 19.18
C SER A 90 -28.59 -10.52 18.32
N ALA A 91 -29.82 -10.56 18.83
CA ALA A 91 -31.00 -10.06 18.12
C ALA A 91 -30.91 -8.55 17.81
N GLN A 92 -30.35 -7.77 18.74
CA GLN A 92 -30.10 -6.34 18.51
C GLN A 92 -28.98 -6.09 17.50
N ALA A 93 -27.96 -6.95 17.45
CA ALA A 93 -26.87 -6.87 16.48
C ALA A 93 -27.30 -7.21 15.05
N GLU A 94 -28.24 -8.16 14.87
CA GLU A 94 -28.80 -8.50 13.55
C GLU A 94 -29.54 -7.31 12.89
N LEU A 95 -30.23 -6.48 13.69
CA LEU A 95 -30.90 -5.25 13.24
C LEU A 95 -29.93 -4.11 12.88
N GLY A 96 -28.64 -4.25 13.21
CA GLY A 96 -27.61 -3.20 13.09
C GLY A 96 -26.57 -3.44 12.00
N THR A 97 -26.79 -4.37 11.06
CA THR A 97 -25.78 -4.65 10.02
C THR A 97 -25.56 -3.43 9.13
N GLN A 98 -24.35 -2.88 9.22
CA GLN A 98 -23.81 -1.82 8.36
C GLN A 98 -23.51 -2.34 6.95
N ASP A 99 -23.97 -3.54 6.60
CA ASP A 99 -23.68 -4.21 5.34
C ASP A 99 -24.18 -3.38 4.18
N GLY A 100 -23.30 -3.15 3.21
CA GLY A 100 -23.59 -2.31 2.05
C GLY A 100 -23.69 -0.80 2.34
N ARG A 101 -23.39 -0.31 3.55
CA ARG A 101 -23.32 1.14 3.81
C ARG A 101 -22.27 1.82 2.96
N GLU A 102 -21.08 1.21 2.83
CA GLU A 102 -20.02 1.71 1.96
C GLU A 102 -20.48 1.78 0.50
N GLN A 103 -21.19 0.75 0.04
CA GLN A 103 -21.66 0.66 -1.34
C GLN A 103 -22.72 1.73 -1.64
N ARG A 104 -23.70 1.91 -0.75
CA ARG A 104 -24.70 2.99 -0.86
C ARG A 104 -24.08 4.38 -0.77
N THR A 105 -23.09 4.55 0.10
CA THR A 105 -22.37 5.83 0.24
C THR A 105 -21.58 6.12 -1.03
N ARG A 106 -20.91 5.11 -1.60
CA ARG A 106 -20.18 5.24 -2.87
C ARG A 106 -21.11 5.59 -4.02
N GLU A 107 -22.28 4.97 -4.10
CA GLU A 107 -23.28 5.19 -5.14
C GLU A 107 -23.84 6.63 -5.08
N VAL A 108 -24.25 7.07 -3.89
CA VAL A 108 -24.70 8.46 -3.66
C VAL A 108 -23.60 9.47 -3.97
N VAL A 109 -22.36 9.19 -3.58
CA VAL A 109 -21.21 10.06 -3.88
C VAL A 109 -20.94 10.10 -5.39
N SER A 110 -21.01 8.97 -6.10
CA SER A 110 -20.83 8.96 -7.56
C SER A 110 -21.92 9.75 -8.29
N GLU A 111 -23.18 9.61 -7.87
CA GLU A 111 -24.30 10.36 -8.44
C GLU A 111 -24.20 11.86 -8.15
N GLN A 112 -23.90 12.25 -6.90
CA GLN A 112 -23.78 13.67 -6.51
C GLN A 112 -22.55 14.35 -7.10
N CYS A 113 -21.43 13.63 -7.21
CA CYS A 113 -20.19 14.22 -7.70
C CYS A 113 -20.12 14.32 -9.23
N GLY A 114 -21.15 13.87 -9.96
CA GLY A 114 -21.26 14.08 -11.41
C GLY A 114 -20.02 13.63 -12.18
N ARG A 115 -19.35 12.57 -11.72
CA ARG A 115 -18.31 11.92 -12.51
C ARG A 115 -19.02 10.94 -13.42
N ASP A 116 -19.76 11.48 -14.39
CA ASP A 116 -19.94 10.77 -15.64
C ASP A 116 -18.51 10.46 -16.11
N GLU A 117 -18.03 9.24 -15.88
CA GLU A 117 -16.89 8.77 -16.66
C GLU A 117 -17.37 8.89 -18.10
N PRO A 118 -16.84 9.84 -18.89
CA PRO A 118 -17.23 9.92 -20.28
C PRO A 118 -17.01 8.54 -20.84
N ALA A 119 -18.02 7.99 -21.52
CA ALA A 119 -17.90 6.72 -22.23
C ALA A 119 -16.51 6.70 -22.87
N PRO A 120 -15.71 5.62 -22.72
CA PRO A 120 -14.35 5.62 -23.20
C PRO A 120 -14.41 5.86 -24.69
N ALA A 121 -14.27 7.14 -25.10
CA ALA A 121 -13.91 7.47 -26.44
C ALA A 121 -12.66 6.62 -26.65
N GLU A 122 -12.64 5.79 -27.69
CA GLU A 122 -11.45 5.06 -28.07
C GLU A 122 -10.36 6.12 -28.25
N ARG A 123 -9.58 6.34 -27.18
CA ARG A 123 -8.50 7.33 -27.14
C ARG A 123 -7.38 6.70 -27.94
N THR A 124 -7.59 6.67 -29.25
CA THR A 124 -6.64 6.20 -30.21
C THR A 124 -5.40 7.06 -30.04
N ASP A 125 -4.25 6.42 -29.89
CA ASP A 125 -3.01 7.14 -29.70
C ASP A 125 -2.76 8.01 -30.95
N PRO A 126 -2.51 9.32 -30.81
CA PRO A 126 -2.28 10.19 -31.98
C PRO A 126 -1.15 9.68 -32.88
N ARG A 127 -0.22 8.89 -32.33
CA ARG A 127 0.88 8.26 -33.08
C ARG A 127 0.41 7.23 -34.10
N GLU A 128 -0.74 6.60 -33.91
CA GLU A 128 -1.30 5.61 -34.85
C GLU A 128 -1.87 6.27 -36.12
N MET A 129 -2.07 7.59 -36.09
CA MET A 129 -2.67 8.36 -37.16
C MET A 129 -1.63 9.06 -38.05
N LEU A 130 -0.34 8.92 -37.71
CA LEU A 130 0.77 9.47 -38.47
C LEU A 130 1.28 8.47 -39.52
N THR A 131 1.86 8.99 -40.59
CA THR A 131 2.65 8.17 -41.52
C THR A 131 3.89 7.61 -40.84
N GLN A 132 4.48 6.57 -41.42
CA GLN A 132 5.70 5.97 -40.87
C GLN A 132 6.88 6.95 -40.83
N GLU A 133 6.97 7.85 -41.81
CA GLU A 133 8.00 8.89 -41.87
C GLU A 133 7.80 9.95 -40.77
N GLU A 134 6.59 10.49 -40.64
CA GLU A 134 6.25 11.45 -39.57
C GLU A 134 6.45 10.82 -38.18
N LEU A 135 6.07 9.56 -37.99
CA LEU A 135 6.27 8.86 -36.74
C LEU A 135 7.76 8.65 -36.41
N ALA A 136 8.59 8.37 -37.41
CA ALA A 136 10.04 8.27 -37.23
C ALA A 136 10.62 9.63 -36.79
N GLU A 137 10.24 10.71 -37.45
CA GLU A 137 10.67 12.07 -37.12
C GLU A 137 10.22 12.48 -35.72
N VAL A 138 8.95 12.27 -35.37
CA VAL A 138 8.42 12.53 -34.02
C VAL A 138 9.21 11.75 -32.96
N ASN A 139 9.54 10.49 -33.21
CA ASN A 139 10.29 9.68 -32.25
C ASN A 139 11.74 10.16 -32.08
N GLU A 140 12.37 10.63 -33.14
CA GLU A 140 13.71 11.23 -33.11
C GLU A 140 13.69 12.54 -32.30
N GLN A 141 12.76 13.45 -32.62
CA GLN A 141 12.65 14.72 -31.92
C GLN A 141 12.23 14.54 -30.46
N ALA A 142 11.36 13.58 -30.15
CA ALA A 142 11.00 13.26 -28.77
C ALA A 142 12.19 12.77 -27.94
N MET A 143 13.14 12.03 -28.53
CA MET A 143 14.40 11.68 -27.85
C MET A 143 15.21 12.93 -27.56
N ARG A 144 15.45 13.76 -28.58
CA ARG A 144 16.25 14.97 -28.46
C ARG A 144 15.72 15.93 -27.37
N ILE A 145 14.41 16.17 -27.38
CA ILE A 145 13.76 17.04 -26.38
C ILE A 145 13.88 16.45 -24.98
N SER A 146 13.67 15.14 -24.83
CA SER A 146 13.77 14.45 -23.53
C SER A 146 15.20 14.47 -22.97
N ASP A 147 16.22 14.48 -23.82
CA ASP A 147 17.61 14.57 -23.42
C ASP A 147 18.01 16.01 -23.04
N GLU A 148 17.43 17.01 -23.72
CA GLU A 148 17.65 18.43 -23.43
C GLU A 148 16.99 18.87 -22.11
N VAL A 149 15.71 18.54 -21.90
CA VAL A 149 14.95 18.98 -20.72
C VAL A 149 14.79 17.83 -19.72
N LYS A 150 15.72 17.76 -18.76
CA LYS A 150 15.71 16.73 -17.71
C LYS A 150 14.58 16.96 -16.69
N GLY A 151 14.10 15.89 -16.05
CA GLY A 151 13.12 15.98 -14.95
C GLY A 151 11.69 16.36 -15.35
N GLY A 152 11.44 16.56 -16.64
CA GLY A 152 10.11 16.80 -17.22
C GLY A 152 9.36 15.51 -17.56
N TRP A 153 8.61 15.53 -18.66
CA TRP A 153 7.87 14.37 -19.14
C TRP A 153 8.78 13.28 -19.74
N SER A 154 8.32 12.03 -19.69
CA SER A 154 9.03 10.93 -20.34
C SER A 154 8.97 11.06 -21.86
N ARG A 155 9.99 10.51 -22.56
CA ARG A 155 10.03 10.43 -24.03
C ARG A 155 8.69 10.03 -24.66
N SER A 156 8.01 9.02 -24.11
CA SER A 156 6.73 8.54 -24.64
C SER A 156 5.62 9.59 -24.55
N VAL A 157 5.60 10.39 -23.48
CA VAL A 157 4.65 11.50 -23.31
C VAL A 157 4.99 12.65 -24.26
N VAL A 158 6.28 12.96 -24.43
CA VAL A 158 6.75 13.96 -25.42
C VAL A 158 6.36 13.54 -26.83
N ALA A 159 6.61 12.28 -27.21
CA ALA A 159 6.24 11.74 -28.51
C ALA A 159 4.72 11.79 -28.75
N LYS A 160 3.92 11.49 -27.72
CA LYS A 160 2.47 11.60 -27.79
C LYS A 160 2.01 13.04 -28.02
N GLN A 161 2.55 14.01 -27.27
CA GLN A 161 2.25 15.44 -27.43
C GLN A 161 2.63 15.97 -28.82
N LEU A 162 3.82 15.62 -29.30
CA LEU A 162 4.27 15.95 -30.65
C LEU A 162 3.33 15.38 -31.71
N ALA A 163 3.00 14.09 -31.61
CA ALA A 163 2.08 13.45 -32.52
C ALA A 163 0.69 14.11 -32.50
N GLU A 164 0.21 14.50 -31.34
CA GLU A 164 -1.08 15.22 -31.19
C GLU A 164 -1.07 16.58 -31.90
N LYS A 165 0.07 17.28 -31.92
CA LYS A 165 0.21 18.57 -32.63
C LYS A 165 0.34 18.37 -34.14
N VAL A 166 1.17 17.41 -34.57
CA VAL A 166 1.35 17.07 -35.99
C VAL A 166 0.04 16.56 -36.60
N GLN A 167 -0.69 15.70 -35.90
CA GLN A 167 -2.01 15.23 -36.31
C GLN A 167 -3.02 16.36 -36.51
N ARG A 168 -2.92 17.45 -35.73
CA ARG A 168 -3.74 18.67 -35.90
C ARG A 168 -3.30 19.55 -37.08
N GLY A 169 -2.34 19.10 -37.88
CA GLY A 169 -1.81 19.80 -39.04
C GLY A 169 -0.71 20.82 -38.71
N ARG A 170 -0.08 20.73 -37.53
CA ARG A 170 1.13 21.53 -37.26
C ARG A 170 2.32 20.93 -37.99
N ASP A 171 3.16 21.81 -38.55
CA ASP A 171 4.49 21.44 -39.03
C ASP A 171 5.33 20.86 -37.88
N VAL A 172 6.15 19.84 -38.16
CA VAL A 172 6.94 19.12 -37.14
C VAL A 172 7.88 20.06 -36.41
N THR A 173 8.56 20.97 -37.10
CA THR A 173 9.52 21.89 -36.47
C THR A 173 8.81 22.83 -35.49
N LYS A 174 7.62 23.32 -35.88
CA LYS A 174 6.80 24.16 -35.01
C LYS A 174 6.26 23.38 -33.82
N ALA A 175 5.81 22.14 -34.03
CA ALA A 175 5.35 21.27 -32.96
C ALA A 175 6.46 20.99 -31.94
N VAL A 176 7.71 20.80 -32.41
CA VAL A 176 8.89 20.62 -31.56
C VAL A 176 9.17 21.84 -30.69
N LEU A 177 9.22 23.03 -31.28
CA LEU A 177 9.45 24.27 -30.53
C LEU A 177 8.35 24.52 -29.48
N GLU A 178 7.07 24.41 -29.87
CA GLU A 178 5.94 24.57 -28.94
C GLU A 178 6.02 23.55 -27.79
N THR A 179 6.40 22.31 -28.06
CA THR A 179 6.50 21.26 -27.04
C THR A 179 7.70 21.46 -26.12
N LEU A 180 8.82 21.96 -26.65
CA LEU A 180 10.00 22.29 -25.85
C LEU A 180 9.70 23.42 -24.86
N GLU A 181 9.03 24.48 -25.31
CA GLU A 181 8.62 25.60 -24.45
C GLU A 181 7.65 25.14 -23.35
N GLU A 182 6.65 24.34 -23.70
CA GLU A 182 5.71 23.74 -22.73
C GLU A 182 6.43 22.85 -21.70
N LEU A 183 7.42 22.08 -22.13
CA LEU A 183 8.22 21.23 -21.24
C LEU A 183 9.09 22.04 -20.30
N LYS A 184 9.75 23.11 -20.78
CA LYS A 184 10.52 24.03 -19.93
C LYS A 184 9.62 24.73 -18.90
N ALA A 185 8.36 24.98 -19.24
CA ALA A 185 7.34 25.52 -18.34
C ALA A 185 6.70 24.47 -17.41
N ALA A 186 6.94 23.17 -17.62
CA ALA A 186 6.32 22.12 -16.85
C ALA A 186 6.89 22.08 -15.41
N PRO A 187 6.04 21.91 -14.38
CA PRO A 187 6.51 21.78 -13.00
C PRO A 187 7.52 20.63 -12.85
N GLY A 188 8.67 20.94 -12.26
CA GLY A 188 9.74 19.97 -11.99
C GLY A 188 10.71 19.73 -13.14
N ALA A 189 10.45 20.26 -14.34
CA ALA A 189 11.42 20.27 -15.42
C ALA A 189 12.63 21.14 -15.03
N ILE A 190 13.82 20.59 -15.25
CA ILE A 190 15.08 21.26 -15.00
C ILE A 190 15.34 22.17 -16.20
N VAL A 191 15.27 23.47 -15.94
CA VAL A 191 15.46 24.52 -16.93
C VAL A 191 16.94 24.91 -16.94
N PRO A 192 17.61 24.95 -18.11
CA PRO A 192 18.93 25.54 -18.23
C PRO A 192 18.94 26.97 -17.70
N ILE A 193 19.96 27.34 -16.92
CA ILE A 193 20.01 28.65 -16.25
C ILE A 193 19.88 29.83 -17.22
N ALA A 194 20.44 29.72 -18.43
CA ALA A 194 20.31 30.74 -19.46
C ALA A 194 18.87 30.98 -19.94
N ASP A 195 18.04 29.94 -19.92
CA ASP A 195 16.65 29.97 -20.43
C ASP A 195 15.65 30.43 -19.36
N VAL A 196 16.04 30.46 -18.08
CA VAL A 196 15.18 30.87 -16.95
C VAL A 196 14.43 32.18 -17.19
N PRO A 197 15.04 33.25 -17.76
CA PRO A 197 14.32 34.50 -18.04
C PRO A 197 13.12 34.31 -18.97
N ASP A 198 13.26 33.45 -19.98
CA ASP A 198 12.31 33.29 -21.08
C ASP A 198 11.16 32.32 -20.77
N VAL A 199 11.31 31.46 -19.75
CA VAL A 199 10.23 30.53 -19.38
C VAL A 199 9.01 31.30 -18.83
N PRO A 200 7.80 31.13 -19.39
CA PRO A 200 6.62 31.92 -19.05
C PRO A 200 5.89 31.46 -17.76
N VAL A 201 6.64 31.06 -16.73
CA VAL A 201 6.11 30.68 -15.41
C VAL A 201 6.77 31.47 -14.29
N GLY A 202 6.11 31.56 -13.14
CA GLY A 202 6.63 32.29 -11.97
C GLY A 202 7.69 31.52 -11.17
N GLU A 203 7.71 30.20 -11.28
CA GLU A 203 8.60 29.32 -10.52
C GLU A 203 9.27 28.31 -11.45
N VAL A 204 10.58 28.10 -11.26
CA VAL A 204 11.39 27.22 -12.10
C VAL A 204 12.14 26.20 -11.25
N THR A 205 12.55 25.09 -11.87
CA THR A 205 13.54 24.18 -11.28
C THR A 205 14.85 24.34 -12.01
N VAL A 206 15.95 24.58 -11.28
CA VAL A 206 17.30 24.70 -11.86
C VAL A 206 18.24 23.75 -11.13
N GLU A 207 19.26 23.28 -11.85
CA GLU A 207 20.34 22.46 -11.30
C GLU A 207 21.68 23.08 -11.71
N GLY A 208 22.63 23.13 -10.78
CA GLY A 208 23.92 23.73 -11.03
C GLY A 208 24.82 23.73 -9.81
N GLU A 209 26.05 24.18 -10.00
CA GLU A 209 27.05 24.33 -8.95
C GLU A 209 26.95 25.71 -8.30
N ILE A 210 27.07 25.75 -6.97
CA ILE A 210 27.22 27.01 -6.24
C ILE A 210 28.64 27.52 -6.42
N ILE A 211 28.82 28.58 -7.21
CA ILE A 211 30.14 29.12 -7.54
C ILE A 211 30.59 30.24 -6.62
N GLU A 212 29.66 30.95 -5.97
CA GLU A 212 29.99 32.07 -5.07
C GLU A 212 28.86 32.31 -4.06
N LEU A 213 29.22 32.54 -2.80
CA LEU A 213 28.32 32.96 -1.73
C LEU A 213 28.76 34.31 -1.16
N TRP A 214 27.81 35.26 -1.05
CA TRP A 214 28.10 36.56 -0.45
C TRP A 214 27.55 36.67 0.96
N SER A 215 28.13 37.58 1.75
CA SER A 215 27.59 37.95 3.05
C SER A 215 26.20 38.59 2.89
N PRO A 216 25.17 38.09 3.60
CA PRO A 216 23.83 38.67 3.55
C PRO A 216 23.84 40.14 3.98
N SER A 217 23.14 41.01 3.24
CA SER A 217 23.04 42.44 3.55
C SER A 217 22.00 42.76 4.62
N SER A 218 21.19 41.77 5.04
CA SER A 218 20.12 41.91 6.02
C SER A 218 19.84 40.56 6.69
N SER A 219 19.40 40.57 7.95
CA SER A 219 18.99 39.37 8.69
C SER A 219 17.77 38.65 8.11
N ALA A 220 17.04 39.29 7.17
CA ALA A 220 15.97 38.63 6.43
C ALA A 220 16.48 37.63 5.38
N ILE A 221 17.75 37.72 4.97
CA ILE A 221 18.37 36.88 3.96
C ILE A 221 19.22 35.83 4.67
N GLN A 222 18.92 34.56 4.41
CA GLN A 222 19.70 33.44 4.93
C GLN A 222 21.01 33.28 4.15
N GLN A 223 20.89 33.24 2.82
CA GLN A 223 22.01 33.12 1.89
C GLN A 223 21.70 33.89 0.61
N VAL A 224 22.74 34.40 -0.02
CA VAL A 224 22.66 34.97 -1.36
C VAL A 224 23.93 34.58 -2.09
N GLY A 225 23.80 34.20 -3.35
CA GLY A 225 24.92 33.64 -4.08
C GLY A 225 24.64 33.51 -5.57
N LEU A 226 25.57 32.85 -6.24
CA LEU A 226 25.55 32.59 -7.66
C LEU A 226 25.58 31.08 -7.89
N ILE A 227 24.60 30.60 -8.66
CA ILE A 227 24.55 29.23 -9.16
C ILE A 227 24.82 29.24 -10.66
N ALA A 228 25.57 28.25 -11.14
CA ALA A 228 25.94 28.13 -12.55
C ALA A 228 25.80 26.70 -13.06
N ASP A 229 25.50 26.58 -14.35
CA ASP A 229 25.51 25.35 -15.14
C ASP A 229 26.27 25.63 -16.45
N ASP A 230 26.30 24.65 -17.36
CA ASP A 230 26.97 24.80 -18.65
C ASP A 230 26.33 25.89 -19.54
N SER A 231 25.08 26.29 -19.28
CA SER A 231 24.36 27.29 -20.05
C SER A 231 24.62 28.72 -19.56
N GLY A 232 24.83 28.91 -18.26
CA GLY A 232 25.02 30.24 -17.70
C GLY A 232 25.02 30.28 -16.17
N LYS A 233 24.80 31.47 -15.64
CA LYS A 233 24.81 31.73 -14.20
C LYS A 233 23.69 32.68 -13.80
N ILE A 234 23.08 32.44 -12.64
CA ILE A 234 21.99 33.26 -12.12
C ILE A 234 22.14 33.49 -10.62
N LYS A 235 21.82 34.71 -10.19
CA LYS A 235 21.80 35.07 -8.78
C LYS A 235 20.64 34.36 -8.09
N PHE A 236 20.91 33.72 -6.96
CA PHE A 236 19.86 33.21 -6.08
C PHE A 236 19.86 33.92 -4.72
N THR A 237 18.66 34.02 -4.12
CA THR A 237 18.48 34.50 -2.75
C THR A 237 17.65 33.49 -1.97
N CYS A 238 18.15 33.03 -0.83
CA CYS A 238 17.40 32.24 0.14
C CYS A 238 16.96 33.14 1.30
N TRP A 239 15.65 33.16 1.59
CA TRP A 239 15.10 33.95 2.68
C TRP A 239 15.17 33.20 4.02
N GLU A 240 15.50 33.90 5.10
CA GLU A 240 15.62 33.34 6.46
C GLU A 240 14.33 32.64 6.91
N LYS A 241 13.18 33.26 6.64
CA LYS A 241 11.86 32.69 6.96
C LYS A 241 11.54 31.39 6.21
N SER A 242 12.30 31.05 5.17
CA SER A 242 12.07 29.82 4.40
C SER A 242 12.71 28.60 5.06
N GLY A 243 13.65 28.80 6.02
CA GLY A 243 14.25 27.70 6.78
C GLY A 243 14.91 26.62 5.92
N GLN A 244 15.45 27.00 4.75
CA GLN A 244 16.03 26.05 3.80
C GLN A 244 17.38 25.49 4.30
N THR A 245 17.81 24.39 3.68
CA THR A 245 19.11 23.78 3.99
C THR A 245 20.26 24.61 3.43
N MET A 246 21.28 24.87 4.25
CA MET A 246 22.45 25.66 3.85
C MET A 246 23.24 24.97 2.72
N VAL A 247 23.52 25.73 1.67
CA VAL A 247 24.42 25.32 0.57
C VAL A 247 25.85 25.83 0.81
N ARG A 248 26.83 25.19 0.19
CA ARG A 248 28.25 25.61 0.22
C ARG A 248 28.75 25.82 -1.20
N GLU A 249 29.76 26.67 -1.35
CA GLU A 249 30.49 26.80 -2.61
C GLU A 249 31.09 25.46 -3.04
N GLY A 250 31.17 25.22 -4.35
CA GLY A 250 31.62 23.97 -4.95
C GLY A 250 30.59 22.84 -4.92
N GLN A 251 29.34 23.10 -4.52
CA GLN A 251 28.32 22.05 -4.42
C GLN A 251 27.34 22.09 -5.57
N THR A 252 27.13 20.93 -6.19
CA THR A 252 26.02 20.71 -7.11
C THR A 252 24.72 20.60 -6.33
N VAL A 253 23.76 21.47 -6.64
CA VAL A 253 22.44 21.51 -6.02
C VAL A 253 21.36 21.63 -7.07
N ARG A 254 20.16 21.15 -6.73
CA ARG A 254 18.95 21.37 -7.52
C ARG A 254 17.95 22.16 -6.69
N PHE A 255 17.58 23.33 -7.19
CA PHE A 255 16.57 24.19 -6.61
C PHE A 255 15.24 23.94 -7.28
N ARG A 256 14.30 23.30 -6.57
CA ARG A 256 12.93 23.12 -7.05
C ARG A 256 12.04 24.28 -6.64
N ALA A 257 11.12 24.65 -7.55
CA ALA A 257 10.13 25.70 -7.34
C ALA A 257 10.77 27.01 -6.83
N ALA A 258 11.86 27.43 -7.46
CA ALA A 258 12.52 28.69 -7.18
C ALA A 258 11.75 29.82 -7.87
N ALA A 259 11.33 30.82 -7.09
CA ALA A 259 10.52 31.93 -7.60
C ALA A 259 11.38 32.90 -8.42
N LYS A 260 10.95 33.21 -9.65
CA LYS A 260 11.60 34.21 -10.49
C LYS A 260 11.36 35.61 -9.95
N ASN A 261 12.39 36.43 -9.96
CA ASN A 261 12.35 37.83 -9.57
C ASN A 261 13.10 38.68 -10.60
N TRP A 262 12.56 39.87 -10.90
CA TRP A 262 13.10 40.78 -11.89
C TRP A 262 13.50 42.10 -11.24
N TYR A 263 14.75 42.51 -11.46
CA TYR A 263 15.25 43.80 -10.99
C TYR A 263 16.13 44.43 -12.06
N GLU A 264 15.76 45.64 -12.51
CA GLU A 264 16.49 46.39 -13.56
C GLU A 264 16.79 45.55 -14.82
N GLY A 265 15.81 44.75 -15.26
CA GLY A 265 15.94 43.88 -16.43
C GLY A 265 16.77 42.61 -16.22
N ARG A 266 17.27 42.35 -15.01
CA ARG A 266 17.99 41.11 -14.66
C ARG A 266 17.07 40.15 -13.93
N CYS A 267 16.99 38.93 -14.43
CA CYS A 267 16.31 37.84 -13.76
C CYS A 267 17.20 37.27 -12.65
N SER A 268 16.59 36.96 -11.50
CA SER A 268 17.18 36.25 -10.39
C SER A 268 16.15 35.26 -9.84
N ILE A 269 16.59 34.28 -9.06
CA ILE A 269 15.71 33.31 -8.43
C ILE A 269 15.71 33.44 -6.91
N ALA A 270 14.59 33.16 -6.27
CA ALA A 270 14.44 33.22 -4.84
C ALA A 270 13.88 31.90 -4.30
N LEU A 271 14.52 31.38 -3.25
CA LEU A 271 14.05 30.21 -2.52
C LEU A 271 13.10 30.66 -1.42
N THR A 272 11.88 30.15 -1.49
CA THR A 272 10.79 30.43 -0.54
C THR A 272 10.48 29.19 0.30
N GLY A 273 9.46 29.26 1.18
CA GLY A 273 9.00 28.09 1.94
C GLY A 273 8.44 26.95 1.09
N TRP A 274 8.04 27.22 -0.16
CA TRP A 274 7.56 26.20 -1.10
C TRP A 274 8.69 25.58 -1.93
N SER A 275 9.85 26.22 -1.95
CA SER A 275 11.03 25.73 -2.66
C SER A 275 11.66 24.55 -1.92
N ARG A 276 12.41 23.72 -2.64
CA ARG A 276 13.19 22.63 -2.06
C ARG A 276 14.59 22.62 -2.64
N ILE A 277 15.58 22.43 -1.78
CA ILE A 277 16.97 22.20 -2.18
C ILE A 277 17.24 20.70 -2.14
N GLU A 278 17.58 20.13 -3.29
CA GLU A 278 18.07 18.75 -3.43
C GLU A 278 19.59 18.78 -3.64
N PHE A 279 20.29 17.79 -3.11
CA PHE A 279 21.74 17.65 -3.23
C PHE A 279 22.05 16.33 -3.95
N PRO A 280 22.16 16.31 -5.29
CA PRO A 280 22.36 15.07 -6.05
C PRO A 280 23.60 14.27 -5.62
N GLU A 281 24.61 14.95 -5.09
CA GLU A 281 25.88 14.34 -4.66
C GLU A 281 25.92 14.00 -3.17
N ARG A 282 25.18 14.73 -2.30
CA ARG A 282 25.13 14.41 -0.86
C ARG A 282 24.22 13.22 -0.65
N GLY A 283 24.79 12.02 -0.60
CA GLY A 283 24.02 10.77 -0.50
C GLY A 283 24.75 9.54 -1.04
N ARG A 284 25.84 9.74 -1.80
CA ARG A 284 26.73 8.68 -2.28
C ARG A 284 27.73 8.21 -1.21
N TRP A 285 27.26 7.94 0.00
CA TRP A 285 28.10 7.42 1.08
C TRP A 285 28.30 5.89 0.98
N TRP A 286 27.92 5.28 -0.14
CA TRP A 286 27.91 3.82 -0.36
C TRP A 286 28.80 3.37 -1.53
N GLU A 287 29.62 4.26 -2.13
CA GLU A 287 30.51 3.94 -3.26
C GLU A 287 31.99 3.80 -2.85
N GLU A 288 32.31 3.68 -1.55
CA GLU A 288 33.65 3.35 -1.03
C GLU A 288 33.75 1.89 -0.54
#